data_AF-A0AAW2RZN2-F1
#
_entry.id   AF-A0AAW2RZN2-F1
#
_cell.length_a   1.000
_cell.length_b   1.000
_cell.length_c   1.000
_cell.angle_alpha   90.00
_cell.angle_beta   90.00
_cell.angle_gamma   90.00
#
_symmetry.space_group_name_H-M   'P 1'
#
loop_
_entity.id
_entity.type
_entity.pdbx_description
1 polymer ?
#
loop_
_entity_poly.entity_id
_entity_poly.type
_entity_poly.pdbx_seq_one_letter_code
_entity_poly.pdbx_strand_id
1 'polypeptide(L)'
;LKNDYVTNNLSESFNHWVGELRSNPILTLVDGLRAKLICRLQKRKENSSKLSGILVPNSMKELNNIKEESRRCHLLVAREHGFEVQDQNINYI
;
A
#
# COMPACT_ATOMS: atom_id res chain seq x y z
N LEU A 1 6.26 5.51 -21.14
CA LEU A 1 5.33 6.58 -20.74
C LEU A 1 5.89 7.26 -19.50
N LYS A 2 6.56 8.41 -19.66
CA LYS A 2 6.97 9.28 -18.56
C LYS A 2 5.81 10.27 -18.34
N ASN A 3 5.15 10.20 -17.18
CA ASN A 3 4.03 11.06 -16.84
C ASN A 3 4.57 12.17 -15.93
N ASP A 4 4.57 13.41 -16.41
CA ASP A 4 5.14 14.55 -15.70
C ASP A 4 4.39 14.91 -14.40
N TYR A 5 3.17 14.38 -14.22
CA TYR A 5 2.40 14.49 -12.98
C TYR A 5 2.69 13.38 -11.97
N VAL A 6 3.34 12.29 -12.38
CA VAL A 6 3.81 11.24 -11.47
C VAL A 6 5.16 11.67 -10.94
N THR A 7 5.13 12.43 -9.86
CA THR A 7 6.33 12.76 -9.11
C THR A 7 7.03 11.48 -8.66
N ASN A 8 8.37 11.45 -8.77
CA ASN A 8 9.21 10.31 -8.44
C ASN A 8 9.23 9.98 -6.92
N ASN A 9 8.37 10.63 -6.14
CA ASN A 9 8.21 10.52 -4.70
C ASN A 9 8.06 9.09 -4.21
N LEU A 10 7.41 8.19 -4.97
CA LEU A 10 7.30 6.79 -4.60
C LEU A 10 8.66 6.09 -4.65
N SER A 11 9.36 6.19 -5.78
CA SER A 11 10.67 5.57 -5.96
C SER A 11 11.70 6.19 -5.01
N GLU A 12 11.65 7.51 -4.81
CA GLU A 12 12.53 8.22 -3.86
C GLU A 12 12.29 7.76 -2.43
N SER A 13 11.03 7.68 -1.99
CA SER A 13 10.69 7.16 -0.65
C SER A 13 11.15 5.70 -0.49
N PHE A 14 10.95 4.87 -1.52
CA PHE A 14 11.35 3.47 -1.49
C PHE A 14 12.88 3.31 -1.41
N ASN A 15 13.61 4.02 -2.27
CA ASN A 15 15.07 4.01 -2.29
C ASN A 15 15.65 4.53 -0.97
N HIS A 16 15.00 5.51 -0.35
CA HIS A 16 15.37 5.99 0.98
C HIS A 16 15.22 4.89 2.04
N TRP A 17 14.06 4.21 2.11
CA TRP A 17 13.87 3.11 3.08
C TRP A 17 14.83 1.94 2.86
N VAL A 18 15.11 1.59 1.60
CA VAL A 18 16.15 0.58 1.28
C VAL A 18 17.51 1.06 1.80
N GLY A 19 17.84 2.34 1.59
CA GLY A 19 19.06 2.95 2.12
C GLY A 19 19.18 2.86 3.65
N GLU A 20 18.09 3.08 4.37
CA GLU A 20 18.02 2.98 5.84
C GLU A 20 18.15 1.54 6.35
N LEU A 21 17.57 0.57 5.63
CA LEU A 21 17.43 -0.81 6.09
C LEU A 21 18.50 -1.77 5.55
N ARG A 22 19.29 -1.38 4.53
CA ARG A 22 20.28 -2.24 3.86
C ARG A 22 21.41 -2.76 4.74
N SER A 23 21.67 -2.12 5.88
CA SER A 23 22.65 -2.59 6.86
C SER A 23 22.13 -3.70 7.76
N ASN A 24 20.82 -3.97 7.74
CA ASN A 24 20.18 -5.00 8.54
C ASN A 24 20.18 -6.35 7.81
N PRO A 25 20.00 -7.46 8.53
CA PRO A 25 19.78 -8.77 7.91
C PRO A 25 18.61 -8.72 6.91
N ILE A 26 18.67 -9.56 5.87
CA ILE A 26 17.69 -9.59 4.79
C ILE A 26 16.25 -9.69 5.29
N LEU A 27 16.03 -10.48 6.35
CA LEU A 27 14.72 -10.65 6.96
C LEU A 27 14.19 -9.32 7.53
N THR A 28 15.00 -8.65 8.36
CA THR A 28 14.67 -7.34 8.94
C THR A 28 14.48 -6.26 7.88
N LEU A 29 15.25 -6.30 6.79
CA LEU A 29 15.06 -5.39 5.66
C LEU A 29 13.68 -5.59 5.03
N VAL A 30 13.34 -6.84 4.71
CA VAL A 30 12.08 -7.17 4.04
C VAL A 30 10.89 -6.84 4.95
N ASP A 31 10.96 -7.17 6.24
CA ASP A 31 9.91 -6.85 7.20
C ASP A 31 9.75 -5.34 7.39
N GLY A 32 10.86 -4.60 7.46
CA GLY A 32 10.83 -3.14 7.51
C GLY A 32 10.17 -2.52 6.27
N LEU A 33 10.49 -3.02 5.07
CA LEU A 33 9.86 -2.56 3.83
C LEU A 33 8.37 -2.89 3.79
N ARG A 34 7.98 -4.11 4.19
CA ARG A 34 6.57 -4.52 4.30
C ARG A 34 5.83 -3.57 5.23
N ALA A 35 6.34 -3.32 6.44
CA ALA A 35 5.72 -2.42 7.40
C ALA A 35 5.53 -0.99 6.84
N LYS A 36 6.55 -0.42 6.18
CA LYS A 36 6.47 0.91 5.56
C LYS A 36 5.41 0.96 4.46
N LEU A 37 5.35 -0.06 3.60
CA LEU A 37 4.35 -0.17 2.53
C LEU A 37 2.93 -0.27 3.10
N ILE A 38 2.73 -1.12 4.10
CA ILE A 38 1.42 -1.33 4.72
C ILE A 38 0.95 -0.03 5.40
N CYS A 39 1.81 0.64 6.15
CA CYS A 39 1.50 1.94 6.77
C CYS A 39 1.06 2.98 5.73
N ARG A 40 1.75 3.05 4.58
CA ARG A 40 1.40 3.98 3.49
C ARG A 40 0.06 3.63 2.85
N LEU A 41 -0.22 2.35 2.63
CA LEU A 41 -1.51 1.87 2.10
C LEU A 41 -2.65 2.15 3.07
N GLN A 42 -2.43 1.94 4.37
CA GLN A 42 -3.40 2.25 5.42
C GLN A 42 -3.72 3.75 5.46
N LYS A 43 -2.71 4.62 5.44
CA LYS A 43 -2.92 6.07 5.35
C LYS A 43 -3.70 6.49 4.10
N ARG A 44 -3.45 5.83 2.96
CA ARG A 44 -4.21 6.06 1.72
C ARG A 44 -5.66 5.61 1.85
N LYS A 45 -5.91 4.46 2.50
CA LYS A 45 -7.26 3.96 2.79
C LYS A 45 -8.03 4.93 3.70
N GLU A 46 -7.39 5.41 4.76
CA GLU A 46 -7.98 6.41 5.67
C GLU A 46 -8.31 7.71 4.93
N ASN A 47 -7.41 8.22 4.11
CA ASN A 47 -7.68 9.41 3.29
C ASN A 47 -8.83 9.16 2.28
N SER A 48 -8.89 7.98 1.67
CA SER A 48 -10.00 7.59 0.79
C SER A 48 -11.34 7.53 1.54
N SER A 49 -11.35 7.03 2.78
CA SER A 49 -12.57 6.99 3.61
C SER A 49 -13.12 8.37 3.97
N LYS A 50 -12.28 9.41 3.92
CA LYS A 50 -12.68 10.81 4.12
C LYS A 50 -13.21 11.47 2.83
N LEU A 51 -13.12 10.81 1.68
CA LEU A 51 -13.63 11.35 0.43
C LEU A 51 -15.16 11.45 0.50
N SER A 52 -15.66 12.68 0.56
CA SER A 52 -17.09 12.99 0.54
C SER A 52 -17.46 13.70 -0.76
N GLY A 53 -18.55 13.27 -1.40
CA GLY A 53 -19.06 13.88 -2.63
C GLY A 53 -19.36 12.85 -3.72
N ILE A 54 -20.13 13.26 -4.73
CA ILE A 54 -20.46 12.41 -5.88
C ILE A 54 -19.41 12.64 -6.96
N LEU A 55 -18.68 11.58 -7.32
CA LEU A 55 -17.81 11.58 -8.49
C LEU A 55 -18.65 11.50 -9.78
N VAL A 56 -18.11 12.01 -10.88
CA VAL A 56 -18.72 11.85 -12.21
C VAL A 56 -18.98 10.36 -12.48
N PRO A 57 -20.13 9.96 -13.04
CA PRO A 57 -20.53 8.56 -13.16
C PRO A 57 -19.48 7.64 -13.79
N ASN A 58 -18.76 8.11 -14.81
CA ASN A 58 -17.69 7.34 -15.46
C ASN A 58 -16.52 7.07 -14.50
N SER A 59 -16.10 8.06 -13.72
CA SER A 59 -15.04 7.91 -12.73
C SER A 59 -15.48 7.00 -11.57
N MET A 60 -16.75 7.08 -11.16
CA MET A 60 -17.31 6.19 -10.13
C MET A 60 -17.37 4.73 -10.60
N LYS A 61 -17.76 4.51 -11.86
CA LYS A 61 -17.77 3.17 -12.48
C LYS A 61 -16.37 2.57 -12.51
N GLU A 62 -15.38 3.34 -12.95
CA GLU A 62 -13.99 2.89 -13.00
C GLU A 62 -13.42 2.60 -11.61
N LEU A 63 -13.70 3.47 -10.63
CA LEU A 63 -13.30 3.25 -9.23
C LEU A 63 -13.89 1.96 -8.67
N ASN A 64 -15.16 1.66 -8.98
CA ASN A 64 -15.79 0.42 -8.56
C ASN A 64 -15.14 -0.80 -9.22
N ASN A 65 -14.84 -0.76 -10.53
CA ASN A 65 -14.14 -1.85 -11.21
C ASN A 65 -12.78 -2.14 -10.55
N ILE A 66 -11.98 -1.10 -10.31
CA ILE A 66 -10.68 -1.21 -9.64
C ILE A 66 -10.84 -1.77 -8.22
N LYS A 67 -11.89 -1.34 -7.49
CA LYS A 67 -12.20 -1.85 -6.16
C LYS A 67 -12.51 -3.36 -6.19
N GLU A 68 -13.30 -3.82 -7.15
CA GLU A 68 -13.62 -5.24 -7.34
C GLU A 68 -12.35 -6.08 -7.55
N GLU A 69 -11.48 -5.64 -8.46
CA GLU A 69 -10.22 -6.32 -8.75
C GLU A 69 -9.25 -6.30 -7.57
N SER A 70 -9.27 -5.23 -6.77
CA SER A 70 -8.42 -5.07 -5.60
C SER A 70 -8.85 -5.92 -4.39
N ARG A 71 -10.05 -6.53 -4.39
CA ARG A 71 -10.53 -7.35 -3.25
C ARG A 71 -9.69 -8.60 -2.97
N ARG A 72 -8.77 -8.96 -3.87
CA ARG A 72 -7.86 -10.10 -3.66
C ARG A 72 -6.82 -9.84 -2.56
N CYS A 73 -6.54 -8.58 -2.23
CA CYS A 73 -5.52 -8.25 -1.23
C CYS A 73 -6.17 -7.77 0.08
N HIS A 74 -6.22 -8.64 1.09
CA HIS A 74 -6.62 -8.27 2.44
C HIS A 74 -5.37 -7.94 3.27
N LEU A 75 -5.20 -6.66 3.59
CA LEU A 75 -4.14 -6.18 4.49
C LEU A 75 -4.70 -6.20 5.91
N LEU A 76 -4.29 -7.17 6.73
CA LEU A 76 -4.61 -7.22 8.15
C LEU A 76 -3.49 -6.52 8.92
N VAL A 77 -3.79 -5.32 9.43
CA VAL A 77 -2.89 -4.58 10.30
C VAL A 77 -3.19 -5.00 11.74
N ALA A 78 -2.29 -5.76 12.36
CA ALA A 78 -2.24 -5.84 13.82
C ALA A 78 -1.45 -4.62 14.34
N ARG A 79 -1.71 -4.18 15.58
CA ARG A 79 -1.13 -2.94 16.09
C ARG A 79 0.40 -2.94 16.07
N GLU A 80 0.92 -1.74 15.80
CA GLU A 80 2.30 -1.21 15.89
C GLU A 80 3.44 -2.02 15.24
N HIS A 81 3.48 -3.34 15.36
CA HIS A 81 4.56 -4.20 14.85
C HIS A 81 4.11 -5.55 14.24
N GLY A 82 2.81 -5.87 14.18
CA GLY A 82 2.33 -7.11 13.55
C GLY A 82 1.55 -6.83 12.27
N PHE A 83 1.88 -7.48 11.18
CA PHE A 83 1.04 -7.43 9.97
C PHE A 83 0.87 -8.85 9.45
N GLU A 84 -0.37 -9.25 9.19
CA GLU A 84 -0.68 -10.55 8.58
C GLU A 84 -1.21 -10.28 7.17
N VAL A 85 -0.60 -10.92 6.17
CA VAL A 85 -1.10 -10.85 4.79
C VAL A 85 -1.83 -12.15 4.52
N GLN A 86 -3.13 -12.05 4.26
CA GLN A 86 -3.95 -13.21 3.93
C GLN A 86 -4.32 -13.15 2.44
N ASP A 87 -3.79 -14.12 1.69
CA ASP A 87 -4.13 -14.33 0.27
C ASP A 87 -4.82 -15.68 0.13
N GLN A 88 -6.16 -15.62 -0.02
CA GLN A 88 -7.15 -16.65 -0.41
C GLN A 88 -7.01 -18.12 0.05
N ASN A 89 -6.01 -18.50 0.85
CA ASN A 89 -5.83 -19.76 1.60
C ASN A 89 -4.44 -19.88 2.26
N ILE A 90 -3.57 -18.87 2.18
CA ILE A 90 -2.23 -18.90 2.80
C ILE A 90 -2.07 -17.68 3.71
N ASN A 91 -1.75 -17.93 4.97
CA ASN A 91 -1.36 -16.91 5.94
C ASN A 91 0.16 -16.74 5.88
N TYR A 92 0.61 -15.52 5.59
CA TYR A 92 2.01 -15.15 5.73
C TYR A 92 2.18 -14.46 7.08
N ILE A 93 2.87 -15.15 8.01
CA ILE A 93 3.32 -14.62 9.31
C ILE A 93 4.59 -13.79 9.07
#